data_AF-A0A973M7Z3-F1
#
_entry.id   AF-A0A973M7Z3-F1
#
_cell.length_a   1.000
_cell.length_b   1.000
_cell.length_c   1.000
_cell.angle_alpha   90.00
_cell.angle_beta   90.00
_cell.angle_gamma   90.00
#
_symmetry.space_group_name_H-M   'P 1'
#
loop_
_entity.id
_entity.type
_entity.pdbx_description
1 polymer ?
#
loop_
_entity_poly.entity_id
_entity_poly.type
_entity_poly.pdbx_seq_one_letter_code
_entity_poly.pdbx_strand_id
1 'polypeptide(L)' 'MKRPPAAMQLFERDWVLMNWALKFFDSNRDILLEPNEADAAADAFRKMADANGDGRVTPQEYAAARAQILSRY' A
#
# COMPACT_ATOMS: atom_id res chain seq x y z
N MET A 1 13.34 2.88 -20.11
CA MET A 1 12.69 2.22 -18.96
C MET A 1 11.27 2.75 -18.81
N LYS A 2 10.25 1.89 -18.85
CA LYS A 2 8.87 2.29 -18.53
C LYS A 2 8.76 2.42 -17.01
N ARG A 3 8.23 3.53 -16.50
CA ARG A 3 7.94 3.66 -15.07
C ARG A 3 6.81 2.69 -14.71
N PRO A 4 6.88 2.02 -13.55
CA PRO A 4 5.79 1.17 -13.08
C PRO A 4 4.53 2.02 -12.87
N PRO A 5 3.32 1.45 -12.99
CA PRO A 5 2.07 2.03 -12.51
C PRO A 5 2.21 2.74 -11.15
N ALA A 6 1.43 3.83 -10.97
CA ALA A 6 1.54 4.69 -9.80
C ALA A 6 1.29 3.93 -8.48
N ALA A 7 0.41 2.93 -8.48
CA ALA A 7 0.15 2.07 -7.32
C ALA A 7 1.42 1.30 -6.91
N MET A 8 2.13 0.64 -7.84
CA MET A 8 3.37 -0.07 -7.53
C MET A 8 4.46 0.85 -6.99
N GLN A 9 4.59 2.07 -7.52
CA GLN A 9 5.57 3.05 -7.02
C GLN A 9 5.37 3.40 -5.54
N LEU A 10 4.14 3.32 -5.01
CA LEU A 10 3.87 3.53 -3.60
C LEU A 10 4.57 2.48 -2.74
N PHE A 11 4.41 1.21 -3.12
CA PHE A 11 4.94 0.07 -2.39
C PHE A 11 6.45 -0.08 -2.56
N GLU A 12 6.97 0.12 -3.78
CA GLU A 12 8.42 0.05 -4.07
C GLU A 12 9.25 1.02 -3.19
N ARG A 13 8.64 2.13 -2.77
CA ARG A 13 9.32 3.19 -1.98
C ARG A 13 9.18 3.02 -0.48
N ASP A 14 8.30 2.13 -0.01
CA ASP A 14 8.03 1.93 1.40
C ASP A 14 7.97 0.45 1.74
N TRP A 15 9.08 -0.07 2.27
CA TRP A 15 9.22 -1.49 2.59
C TRP A 15 8.13 -2.01 3.54
N VAL A 16 7.57 -1.16 4.42
CA VAL A 16 6.50 -1.56 5.33
C VAL A 16 5.23 -1.85 4.54
N LEU A 17 4.89 -0.96 3.60
CA LEU A 17 3.73 -1.17 2.75
C LEU A 17 3.95 -2.32 1.78
N MET A 18 5.17 -2.49 1.23
CA MET A 18 5.49 -3.63 0.36
C MET A 18 5.28 -4.96 1.08
N ASN A 19 5.84 -5.12 2.28
CA ASN A 19 5.68 -6.36 3.04
C ASN A 19 4.23 -6.61 3.43
N TRP A 20 3.48 -5.57 3.75
CA TRP A 20 2.05 -5.68 4.03
C TRP A 20 1.26 -6.06 2.79
N ALA A 21 1.54 -5.43 1.64
CA ALA A 21 0.89 -5.72 0.38
C ALA A 21 1.14 -7.17 -0.06
N LEU A 22 2.40 -7.62 -0.06
CA LEU A 22 2.73 -9.01 -0.37
C LEU A 22 2.08 -10.00 0.60
N LYS A 23 1.98 -9.66 1.90
CA LYS A 23 1.35 -10.55 2.89
C LYS A 23 -0.15 -10.78 2.63
N PHE A 24 -0.85 -9.81 2.05
CA PHE A 24 -2.32 -9.82 1.98
C PHE A 24 -2.90 -9.80 0.57
N PHE A 25 -2.14 -9.40 -0.44
CA PHE A 25 -2.62 -9.15 -1.80
C PHE A 25 -1.86 -9.90 -2.90
N ASP A 26 -0.67 -10.44 -2.60
CA ASP A 26 0.04 -11.40 -3.47
C ASP A 26 -0.78 -12.69 -3.56
N SER A 27 -1.66 -12.72 -4.56
CA SER A 27 -2.68 -13.73 -4.74
C SER A 27 -2.12 -14.92 -5.49
N ASN A 28 -1.18 -14.67 -6.41
CA ASN A 28 -0.53 -15.71 -7.19
C ASN A 28 0.64 -16.38 -6.44
N ARG A 29 1.10 -15.77 -5.32
CA ARG A 29 2.16 -16.22 -4.40
C ARG A 29 3.54 -16.29 -5.05
N ASP A 30 3.85 -15.33 -5.92
CA ASP A 30 5.14 -15.26 -6.61
C ASP A 30 6.12 -14.24 -6.00
N ILE A 31 5.73 -13.57 -4.90
CA ILE A 31 6.55 -12.59 -4.15
C ILE A 31 6.79 -11.30 -4.96
N LEU A 32 6.09 -11.12 -6.08
CA LEU A 32 6.02 -9.87 -6.82
C LEU A 32 4.67 -9.22 -6.54
N LEU A 33 4.64 -7.89 -6.55
CA LEU A 33 3.38 -7.17 -6.45
C LEU A 33 2.98 -6.70 -7.83
N GLU A 34 2.07 -7.42 -8.46
CA GLU A 34 1.65 -7.18 -9.84
C GLU A 34 0.69 -5.98 -9.91
N PRO A 35 0.45 -5.37 -11.10
CA PRO A 35 -0.36 -4.16 -11.19
C PRO A 35 -1.76 -4.26 -10.56
N ASN A 36 -2.47 -5.37 -10.78
CA ASN A 36 -3.80 -5.63 -10.22
C ASN A 36 -3.77 -5.83 -8.70
N GLU A 37 -2.72 -6.45 -8.17
CA GLU A 37 -2.52 -6.66 -6.73
C GLU A 37 -2.15 -5.34 -6.05
N ALA A 38 -1.29 -4.55 -6.69
CA ALA A 38 -0.94 -3.21 -6.25
C ALA A 38 -2.15 -2.28 -6.23
N ASP A 39 -3.03 -2.34 -7.23
CA ASP A 39 -4.27 -1.54 -7.26
C ASP A 39 -5.19 -1.93 -6.09
N ALA A 40 -5.38 -3.23 -5.84
CA ALA A 40 -6.18 -3.71 -4.71
C ALA A 40 -5.58 -3.31 -3.35
N ALA A 41 -4.25 -3.44 -3.20
CA ALA A 41 -3.53 -3.02 -2.01
C ALA A 41 -3.59 -1.50 -1.79
N ALA A 42 -3.49 -0.71 -2.87
CA ALA A 42 -3.56 0.75 -2.81
C ALA A 42 -4.96 1.22 -2.38
N ASP A 43 -6.01 0.58 -2.88
CA ASP A 43 -7.38 0.85 -2.48
C ASP A 43 -7.62 0.50 -1.00
N ALA A 44 -7.11 -0.63 -0.54
CA ALA A 44 -7.21 -1.02 0.87
C ALA A 44 -6.42 -0.07 1.78
N PHE A 45 -5.20 0.30 1.38
CA PHE A 45 -4.38 1.25 2.11
C PHE A 45 -5.06 2.63 2.18
N ARG A 46 -5.62 3.12 1.07
CA ARG A 46 -6.34 4.39 1.02
C ARG A 46 -7.50 4.43 2.01
N LYS A 47 -8.34 3.37 2.05
CA LYS A 47 -9.46 3.28 2.99
C LYS A 47 -9.03 3.25 4.45
N MET A 48 -7.87 2.67 4.74
CA MET A 48 -7.30 2.65 6.08
C MET A 48 -6.66 3.99 6.45
N ALA A 49 -6.05 4.68 5.49
CA ALA A 49 -5.30 5.91 5.72
C ALA A 49 -6.19 7.16 5.75
N ASP A 50 -7.22 7.24 4.91
CA ASP A 50 -8.22 8.32 4.88
C ASP A 50 -9.08 8.30 6.16
N ALA A 51 -8.48 8.72 7.27
CA ALA A 51 -9.01 8.58 8.61
C ALA A 51 -10.16 9.57 8.85
N ASN A 52 -10.12 10.72 8.19
CA ASN A 52 -11.17 11.73 8.29
C ASN A 52 -12.31 11.53 7.27
N GLY A 53 -12.13 10.67 6.26
CA GLY A 53 -13.14 10.33 5.25
C GLY A 53 -13.36 11.42 4.19
N ASP A 54 -12.38 12.29 3.96
CA ASP A 54 -12.49 13.40 2.99
C ASP A 54 -12.09 13.02 1.55
N GLY A 55 -11.69 11.76 1.35
CA GLY A 55 -11.29 11.21 0.06
C GLY A 55 -9.84 11.49 -0.31
N ARG A 56 -9.06 12.18 0.54
CA ARG A 56 -7.63 12.40 0.40
C ARG A 56 -6.87 11.67 1.50
N VAL A 57 -5.58 11.45 1.25
CA VAL A 57 -4.67 10.95 2.26
C VAL A 57 -3.59 12.01 2.45
N THR A 58 -3.62 12.68 3.59
CA THR A 58 -2.58 13.61 3.99
C THR A 58 -1.30 12.88 4.40
N PRO A 59 -0.13 13.56 4.45
CA PRO A 59 1.09 12.95 4.96
C PRO A 59 0.96 12.42 6.40
N GLN A 60 0.17 13.09 7.24
CA GLN A 60 -0.09 12.69 8.63
C GLN A 60 -0.91 11.40 8.70
N GLU A 61 -1.96 11.31 7.89
CA GLU A 61 -2.79 10.11 7.73
C GLU A 61 -2.00 8.93 7.19
N TYR A 62 -1.18 9.16 6.15
CA TYR A 62 -0.26 8.16 5.63
C TYR A 62 0.67 7.62 6.73
N ALA A 63 1.31 8.52 7.48
CA ALA A 63 2.25 8.14 8.54
C ALA A 63 1.56 7.36 9.66
N ALA A 64 0.34 7.77 10.05
CA ALA A 64 -0.45 7.08 11.07
C ALA A 64 -0.85 5.67 10.62
N ALA A 65 -1.34 5.52 9.38
CA ALA A 65 -1.72 4.22 8.82
C ALA A 65 -0.51 3.29 8.68
N ARG A 66 0.62 3.81 8.21
CA ARG A 66 1.88 3.08 8.14
C ARG A 66 2.35 2.62 9.52
N ALA A 67 2.26 3.47 10.54
CA ALA A 67 2.61 3.10 11.91
C ALA A 67 1.69 1.99 12.47
N GLN A 68 0.40 2.01 12.12
CA GLN A 68 -0.53 0.94 12.48
C GLN A 68 -0.21 -0.40 11.78
N ILE A 69 0.24 -0.37 10.53
CA ILE A 69 0.72 -1.59 9.85
C ILE A 69 1.96 -2.11 10.58
N LEU A 70 2.93 -1.23 10.85
CA LEU A 70 4.21 -1.60 11.46
C LEU A 70 4.03 -2.17 12.88
N SER A 71 3.09 -1.66 13.67
CA SER A 71 2.86 -2.14 15.04
C SER A 71 2.25 -3.54 15.12
N ARG A 72 1.82 -4.11 13.99
CA ARG A 72 1.27 -5.47 13.87
C ARG A 72 2.29 -6.49 13.36
N TYR A 73 3.54 -6.07 13.16
CA TYR A 73 4.70 -6.93 12.94
C TYR A 73 5.43 -7.19 14.26
#